data_AF-A0A399E0T9-F1
#
_entry.id   AF-A0A399E0T9-F1
#
_cell.length_a   1.000
_cell.length_b   1.000
_cell.length_c   1.000
_cell.angle_alpha   90.00
_cell.angle_beta   90.00
_cell.angle_gamma   90.00
#
_symmetry.space_group_name_H-M   'P 1'
#
loop_
_entity.id
_entity.type
_entity.pdbx_description
1 polymer ?
#
loop_
_entity_poly.entity_id
_entity_poly.type
_entity_poly.pdbx_seq_one_letter_code
_entity_poly.pdbx_strand_id
1 'polypeptide(L)'
;MKTVLRWGLLYLLLLTGLTALGHYNQQLNANLTALEAKETDLRQKETRLLLQRYQLTAPLALRAWAEANGYIPMSLGRWAHPGPVPERSRP
;
A
#
# COMPACT_ATOMS: atom_id res chain seq x y z
N MET A 1 66.69 6.68 -7.21
CA MET A 1 65.94 5.88 -6.21
C MET A 1 64.80 6.66 -5.53
N LYS A 2 64.99 7.93 -5.12
CA LYS A 2 63.93 8.74 -4.44
C LYS A 2 62.66 9.01 -5.27
N THR A 3 62.78 9.11 -6.59
CA THR A 3 61.66 9.42 -7.50
C THR A 3 60.69 8.25 -7.65
N VAL A 4 61.19 7.03 -7.81
CA VAL A 4 60.37 5.80 -7.91
C VAL A 4 59.54 5.60 -6.64
N LEU A 5 60.14 5.86 -5.47
CA LEU A 5 59.44 5.75 -4.18
C LEU A 5 58.32 6.79 -4.04
N ARG A 6 58.55 8.05 -4.46
CA ARG A 6 57.51 9.11 -4.43
C ARG A 6 56.32 8.78 -5.32
N TRP A 7 56.58 8.29 -6.54
CA TRP A 7 55.51 7.91 -7.46
C TRP A 7 54.77 6.66 -6.98
N GLY A 8 55.48 5.66 -6.45
CA GLY A 8 54.84 4.48 -5.87
C GLY A 8 53.89 4.84 -4.72
N LEU A 9 54.28 5.77 -3.85
CA LEU A 9 53.46 6.23 -2.74
C LEU A 9 52.23 7.03 -3.22
N LEU A 10 52.40 7.90 -4.23
CA LEU A 10 51.29 8.59 -4.89
C LEU A 10 50.27 7.62 -5.51
N TYR A 11 50.74 6.59 -6.21
CA TYR A 11 49.88 5.56 -6.78
C TYR A 11 49.13 4.77 -5.71
N LEU A 12 49.80 4.39 -4.62
CA LEU A 12 49.17 3.71 -3.49
C LEU A 12 48.09 4.59 -2.84
N LEU A 13 48.35 5.89 -2.69
CA LEU A 13 47.39 6.83 -2.14
C LEU A 13 46.18 6.99 -3.07
N LEU A 14 46.40 7.11 -4.38
CA LEU A 14 45.32 7.13 -5.37
C LEU A 14 44.50 5.85 -5.35
N LEU A 15 45.15 4.68 -5.28
CA LEU A 15 44.47 3.40 -5.27
C LEU A 15 43.62 3.21 -4.01
N THR A 16 44.18 3.52 -2.84
CA THR A 16 43.45 3.46 -1.56
C THR A 16 42.29 4.45 -1.54
N GLY A 17 42.48 5.67 -2.06
CA GLY A 17 41.42 6.66 -2.20
C GLY A 17 40.28 6.17 -3.10
N LEU A 18 40.59 5.59 -4.26
CA LEU A 18 39.59 5.06 -5.18
C LEU A 18 38.82 3.88 -4.58
N THR A 19 39.52 3.03 -3.83
CA THR A 19 38.92 1.86 -3.17
C THR A 19 37.98 2.29 -2.04
N ALA A 20 38.38 3.27 -1.22
CA ALA A 20 37.53 3.83 -0.18
C ALA A 20 36.27 4.49 -0.75
N LEU A 21 36.43 5.23 -1.86
CA LEU A 21 35.30 5.86 -2.56
C LEU A 21 34.34 4.81 -3.13
N GLY A 22 34.87 3.72 -3.68
CA GLY A 22 34.08 2.59 -4.18
C GLY A 22 33.27 1.92 -3.06
N HIS A 23 33.89 1.65 -1.92
CA HIS A 23 33.19 1.10 -0.75
C HIS A 23 32.10 2.03 -0.23
N TYR A 24 32.37 3.33 -0.13
CA TYR A 24 31.38 4.29 0.32
C TYR A 24 30.17 4.36 -0.62
N ASN A 25 30.43 4.34 -1.93
CA ASN A 25 29.36 4.35 -2.92
C ASN A 25 28.52 3.07 -2.89
N GLN A 26 29.16 1.90 -2.72
CA GLN A 26 28.44 0.63 -2.55
C GLN A 26 27.54 0.65 -1.30
N GLN A 27 28.04 1.21 -0.19
CA GLN A 27 27.26 1.33 1.03
C GLN A 27 26.05 2.26 0.86
N LEU A 28 26.24 3.40 0.19
CA LEU A 28 25.14 4.32 -0.11
C LEU A 28 24.08 3.65 -0.99
N ASN A 29 24.49 2.94 -2.04
CA ASN A 29 23.54 2.21 -2.89
C ASN A 29 22.80 1.13 -2.13
N ALA A 30 23.47 0.36 -1.26
CA ALA A 30 22.82 -0.65 -0.43
C ALA A 30 21.77 -0.03 0.50
N ASN A 31 22.09 1.12 1.10
CA ASN A 31 21.14 1.87 1.94
C ASN A 31 19.95 2.41 1.14
N LEU A 32 20.18 2.91 -0.08
CA LEU A 32 19.12 3.38 -0.97
C LEU A 32 18.19 2.22 -1.36
N THR A 33 18.74 1.08 -1.78
CA THR A 33 17.92 -0.10 -2.12
C THR A 33 17.14 -0.61 -0.91
N ALA A 34 17.72 -0.58 0.29
CA ALA A 34 17.01 -0.94 1.52
C ALA A 34 15.88 0.05 1.84
N LEU A 35 16.06 1.34 1.54
CA LEU A 35 15.04 2.36 1.74
C LEU A 35 13.89 2.23 0.73
N GLU A 36 14.20 1.99 -0.54
CA GLU A 36 13.21 1.71 -1.59
C GLU A 36 12.39 0.45 -1.28
N ALA A 37 13.03 -0.61 -0.78
CA ALA A 37 12.33 -1.81 -0.33
C ALA A 37 11.36 -1.52 0.82
N LYS A 38 11.73 -0.64 1.75
CA LYS A 38 10.83 -0.20 2.83
C LYS A 38 9.69 0.66 2.31
N GLU A 39 9.97 1.57 1.37
CA GLU A 39 8.92 2.41 0.78
C GLU A 39 7.87 1.56 0.06
N THR A 40 8.31 0.58 -0.73
CA THR A 40 7.40 -0.31 -1.46
C THR A 40 6.55 -1.16 -0.52
N ASP A 41 7.12 -1.72 0.54
CA ASP A 41 6.37 -2.46 1.58
C ASP A 41 5.34 -1.55 2.28
N LEU A 42 5.72 -0.32 2.63
CA LEU A 42 4.79 0.65 3.24
C LEU A 42 3.65 1.03 2.31
N ARG A 43 3.91 1.27 1.02
CA ARG A 43 2.85 1.57 0.03
C ARG A 43 1.89 0.40 -0.16
N GLN A 44 2.39 -0.83 -0.15
CA GLN A 44 1.53 -2.02 -0.21
C GLN A 44 0.62 -2.13 1.02
N LYS A 45 1.17 -1.86 2.22
CA LYS A 45 0.40 -1.83 3.47
C LYS A 45 -0.66 -0.73 3.45
N GLU A 46 -0.31 0.47 3.00
CA GLU A 46 -1.25 1.58 2.86
C GLU A 46 -2.40 1.22 1.92
N THR A 47 -2.10 0.67 0.75
CA THR A 47 -3.11 0.23 -0.23
C THR A 47 -4.05 -0.81 0.38
N ARG A 48 -3.51 -1.77 1.14
CA ARG A 48 -4.30 -2.79 1.83
C ARG A 48 -5.21 -2.19 2.91
N LEU A 49 -4.68 -1.26 3.71
CA LEU A 49 -5.43 -0.58 4.76
C LEU A 49 -6.53 0.31 4.18
N LEU A 50 -6.25 1.00 3.06
CA LEU A 50 -7.26 1.76 2.34
C LEU A 50 -8.39 0.85 1.84
N LEU A 51 -8.07 -0.29 1.23
CA LEU A 51 -9.08 -1.25 0.78
C LEU A 51 -9.91 -1.78 1.95
N GLN A 52 -9.29 -2.12 3.07
CA GLN A 52 -9.99 -2.54 4.29
C GLN A 52 -10.91 -1.44 4.80
N ARG A 53 -10.43 -0.19 4.84
CA ARG A 53 -11.25 0.96 5.23
C ARG A 53 -12.44 1.11 4.30
N TYR A 54 -12.25 1.04 2.98
CA TYR A 54 -13.33 1.11 2.00
C TYR A 54 -14.37 0.01 2.21
N GLN A 55 -13.97 -1.21 2.55
CA GLN A 55 -14.90 -2.30 2.86
C GLN A 55 -15.72 -2.01 4.12
N LEU A 56 -15.08 -1.50 5.17
CA LEU A 56 -15.75 -1.17 6.44
C LEU A 56 -16.67 0.05 6.32
N THR A 57 -16.26 1.06 5.54
CA THR A 57 -17.03 2.28 5.30
C THR A 57 -17.91 2.19 4.06
N ALA A 58 -17.99 1.02 3.41
CA ALA A 58 -18.83 0.84 2.24
C ALA A 58 -20.28 1.16 2.65
N PRO A 59 -21.04 1.90 1.83
CA PRO A 59 -22.41 2.29 2.16
C PRO A 59 -23.31 1.06 2.43
N LEU A 60 -22.99 -0.09 1.83
CA LEU A 60 -23.67 -1.35 2.09
C LEU A 60 -23.32 -1.94 3.47
N ALA A 61 -22.06 -1.86 3.90
CA ALA A 61 -21.65 -2.24 5.24
C ALA A 61 -22.22 -1.29 6.30
N LEU A 62 -22.25 0.01 6.00
CA LEU A 62 -22.86 1.04 6.84
C LEU A 62 -24.37 0.82 7.00
N ARG A 63 -25.06 0.45 5.91
CA ARG A 63 -26.47 0.08 5.92
C ARG A 63 -26.70 -1.18 6.76
N ALA A 64 -25.93 -2.23 6.56
CA ALA A 64 -26.04 -3.47 7.33
C ALA A 64 -25.79 -3.24 8.83
N TRP A 65 -24.80 -2.41 9.16
CA TRP A 65 -24.56 -1.98 10.54
C TRP A 65 -25.73 -1.19 11.12
N ALA A 66 -26.28 -0.23 10.36
CA ALA A 66 -27.40 0.58 10.79
C ALA A 66 -28.70 -0.24 10.95
N GLU A 67 -28.90 -1.26 10.11
CA GLU A 67 -29.99 -2.24 10.25
C GLU A 67 -29.82 -3.11 11.50
N ALA A 68 -28.62 -3.65 11.75
CA ALA A 68 -28.31 -4.45 12.93
C ALA A 68 -28.47 -3.67 14.26
N ASN A 69 -28.23 -2.36 14.24
CA ASN A 69 -28.40 -1.49 15.40
C ASN A 69 -29.80 -0.82 15.47
N GLY A 70 -30.72 -1.19 14.57
CA GLY A 70 -32.11 -0.69 14.60
C GLY A 70 -32.30 0.76 14.15
N TYR A 71 -31.29 1.37 13.52
CA TYR A 71 -31.36 2.74 12.99
C TYR A 71 -32.10 2.84 11.65
N ILE A 72 -32.26 1.73 10.91
CA ILE A 72 -33.06 1.67 9.69
C ILE A 72 -34.37 0.94 9.98
N PRO A 73 -35.54 1.61 9.91
CA PRO A 73 -36.80 0.91 10.03
C PRO A 73 -37.00 0.02 8.79
N MET A 74 -37.22 -1.28 8.99
CA MET A 74 -37.55 -2.29 7.94
C MET A 74 -38.84 -1.99 7.15
N SER A 75 -39.44 -0.80 7.28
CA SER A 75 -40.78 -0.46 6.78
C SER A 75 -40.83 0.30 5.46
N LEU A 76 -39.71 0.69 4.83
CA LEU A 76 -39.73 1.37 3.53
C LEU A 76 -39.26 0.45 2.40
N GLY A 77 -40.22 -0.32 1.87
CA GLY A 77 -40.18 -0.81 0.49
C GLY A 77 -39.52 -2.17 0.25
N ARG A 78 -40.14 -3.26 0.73
CA ARG A 78 -40.21 -4.44 -0.15
C ARG A 78 -41.12 -4.02 -1.31
N TRP A 79 -40.55 -3.81 -2.49
CA TRP A 79 -41.35 -3.73 -3.72
C TRP A 79 -42.09 -5.06 -3.84
N ALA A 80 -43.37 -5.06 -3.49
CA ALA A 80 -44.23 -6.20 -3.66
C ALA A 80 -44.22 -6.56 -5.14
N HIS A 81 -43.62 -7.69 -5.49
CA HIS A 81 -43.81 -8.27 -6.82
C HIS A 81 -45.30 -8.59 -7.00
N PRO A 82 -45.87 -8.29 -8.18
CA PRO A 82 -47.30 -8.31 -8.39
C PRO A 82 -47.79 -9.76 -8.39
N GLY A 83 -48.42 -10.18 -7.29
CA GLY A 83 -49.24 -11.39 -7.31
C GLY A 83 -50.49 -11.16 -8.18
N PRO A 84 -50.94 -12.15 -8.96
CA PRO A 84 -52.08 -11.97 -9.85
C PRO A 84 -53.34 -11.66 -9.03
N VAL A 85 -54.04 -10.60 -9.42
CA VAL A 85 -55.33 -10.20 -8.85
C VAL A 85 -56.33 -11.33 -9.11
N PRO A 86 -56.93 -11.97 -8.09
CA PRO A 86 -58.05 -12.85 -8.33
C PRO A 86 -59.27 -11.97 -8.61
N GLU A 87 -59.71 -12.02 -9.86
CA GLU A 87 -60.93 -11.40 -10.37
C GLU A 87 -62.11 -11.91 -9.52
N ARG A 88 -62.64 -11.05 -8.64
CA ARG A 88 -63.88 -11.31 -7.91
C ARG A 88 -65.04 -11.19 -8.90
N SER A 89 -65.42 -12.30 -9.51
CA SER A 89 -66.79 -12.50 -9.98
C SER A 89 -67.72 -12.51 -8.75
N ARG A 90 -68.45 -11.43 -8.56
CA ARG A 90 -69.57 -11.29 -7.62
C ARG A 90 -70.88 -11.75 -8.30
N PRO A 91 -71.92 -12.06 -7.50
CA PRO A 91 -72.87 -13.16 -7.72
C PRO A 91 -73.88 -12.94 -8.84
#